data_AF-A0A9C9GL36-F1
#
_entry.id   AF-A0A9C9GL36-F1
#
_cell.length_a   1.000
_cell.length_b   1.000
_cell.length_c   1.000
_cell.angle_alpha   90.00
_cell.angle_beta   90.00
_cell.angle_gamma   90.00
#
_symmetry.space_group_name_H-M   'P 1'
#
loop_
_entity.id
_entity.type
_entity.pdbx_description
1 polymer ?
#
loop_
_entity_poly.entity_id
_entity_poly.type
_entity_poly.pdbx_seq_one_letter_code
_entity_poly.pdbx_strand_id
1 'polypeptide(L)'
;MLNRTETELDSISADLRALKERKFFMESQLEQINPLTNMRSATGESILDPASRLKALESEYASLSARYSDVHPDIVKVKREIEGLRQQTGQGVDTQQQAKILTAKRSEFAALSKKYSADHPDVVKLKSEIKSLEKSIVDNPAQPEREVLKMEPDNPAYITVQTQLKTVETEIQSSKSRKKRLDKKLLDLEERISRAPQVEKEYYVLSREQENALLRFRDIKARQMEAEIGQALEKESKGESFVLIDPAQYPEEPIKPNRIAIIFLALIFSIAGGLGVAILKEAMDSSVRGVSGINRLLTVAPLAVIPFIYNGYDLRRKKRTNRLIAGSVIGSIVLVILFVHFFLTPLDVLWFRGLRKAENVIGV
;
A
#
# COMPACT_ATOMS: atom_id res chain seq x y z
N MET A 1 -21.28 -15.52 19.84
CA MET A 1 -20.28 -15.81 20.91
C MET A 1 -20.10 -14.61 21.82
N LEU A 2 -19.88 -13.40 21.28
CA LEU A 2 -19.73 -12.15 22.06
C LEU A 2 -20.93 -11.88 22.97
N ASN A 3 -22.14 -11.70 22.42
CA ASN A 3 -23.36 -11.42 23.21
C ASN A 3 -23.64 -12.45 24.31
N ARG A 4 -23.32 -13.73 24.06
CA ARG A 4 -23.44 -14.78 25.09
C ARG A 4 -22.47 -14.56 26.24
N THR A 5 -21.24 -14.16 25.92
CA THR A 5 -20.18 -13.89 26.93
C THR A 5 -20.51 -12.62 27.72
N GLU A 6 -21.06 -11.58 27.08
CA GLU A 6 -21.61 -10.39 27.75
C GLU A 6 -22.75 -10.76 28.69
N THR A 7 -23.72 -11.55 28.23
CA THR A 7 -24.86 -11.98 29.06
C THR A 7 -24.38 -12.80 30.27
N GLU A 8 -23.41 -13.71 30.08
CA GLU A 8 -22.79 -14.47 31.16
C GLU A 8 -21.98 -13.57 32.13
N LEU A 9 -21.40 -12.48 31.65
CA LEU A 9 -20.70 -11.50 32.48
C LEU A 9 -21.69 -10.70 33.33
N ASP A 10 -22.80 -10.27 32.73
CA ASP A 10 -23.85 -9.55 33.43
C ASP A 10 -24.47 -10.42 34.52
N SER A 11 -24.79 -11.68 34.21
CA SER A 11 -25.32 -12.62 35.19
C SER A 11 -24.33 -12.84 36.34
N ILE A 12 -23.05 -13.09 36.06
CA ILE A 12 -22.05 -13.29 37.12
C ILE A 12 -21.82 -12.03 37.95
N SER A 13 -22.00 -10.85 37.35
CA SER A 13 -21.87 -9.57 38.05
C SER A 13 -23.04 -9.33 39.01
N ALA A 14 -24.26 -9.74 38.62
CA ALA A 14 -25.44 -9.71 39.47
C ALA A 14 -25.30 -10.72 40.62
N ASP A 15 -24.87 -11.96 40.33
CA ASP A 15 -24.60 -12.98 41.36
C ASP A 15 -23.59 -12.48 42.39
N LEU A 16 -22.52 -11.82 41.94
CA LEU A 16 -21.47 -11.29 42.82
C LEU A 16 -21.99 -10.15 43.72
N ARG A 17 -22.94 -9.34 43.24
CA ARG A 17 -23.62 -8.33 44.08
C ARG A 17 -24.48 -9.01 45.15
N ALA A 18 -25.31 -9.98 44.76
CA ALA A 18 -26.15 -10.73 45.69
C ALA A 18 -25.32 -11.48 46.76
N LEU A 19 -24.21 -12.11 46.37
CA LEU A 19 -23.31 -12.77 47.31
C LEU A 19 -22.65 -11.79 48.29
N LYS A 20 -22.28 -10.58 47.82
CA LYS A 20 -21.74 -9.53 48.70
C LYS A 20 -22.77 -9.00 49.70
N GLU A 21 -24.01 -8.82 49.26
CA GLU A 21 -25.12 -8.43 50.15
C GLU A 21 -25.38 -9.51 51.20
N ARG A 22 -25.39 -10.79 50.79
CA ARG A 22 -25.50 -11.93 51.72
C ARG A 22 -24.34 -11.99 52.71
N LYS A 23 -23.11 -11.75 52.24
CA LYS A 23 -21.92 -11.65 53.09
C LYS A 23 -22.11 -10.55 54.14
N PHE A 24 -22.47 -9.35 53.72
CA PHE A 24 -22.68 -8.21 54.62
C PHE A 24 -23.77 -8.50 55.66
N PHE A 25 -24.86 -9.13 55.24
CA PHE A 25 -25.93 -9.55 56.15
C PHE A 25 -25.43 -10.57 57.20
N MET A 26 -24.64 -11.56 56.80
CA MET A 26 -24.04 -12.55 57.72
C MET A 26 -23.00 -11.93 58.65
N GLU A 27 -22.19 -10.99 58.17
CA GLU A 27 -21.26 -10.22 59.02
C GLU A 27 -22.04 -9.42 60.09
N SER A 28 -23.14 -8.75 59.71
CA SER A 28 -24.02 -8.06 60.65
C SER A 28 -24.69 -9.01 61.66
N GLN A 29 -25.04 -10.23 61.26
CA GLN A 29 -25.54 -11.25 62.19
C GLN A 29 -24.48 -11.71 63.20
N LEU A 30 -23.23 -11.90 62.75
CA LEU A 30 -22.13 -12.26 63.66
C LEU A 30 -21.82 -11.16 64.67
N GLU A 31 -21.98 -9.89 64.31
CA GLU A 31 -21.83 -8.77 65.25
C GLU A 31 -22.88 -8.78 66.37
N GLN A 32 -24.06 -9.37 66.13
CA GLN A 32 -25.15 -9.47 67.11
C GLN A 32 -25.05 -10.73 67.97
N ILE A 33 -24.29 -11.75 67.56
CA ILE A 33 -24.16 -13.02 68.25
C ILE A 33 -22.85 -13.04 69.05
N ASN A 34 -22.93 -13.29 70.35
CA ASN A 34 -21.71 -13.46 71.15
C ASN A 34 -20.93 -14.70 70.70
N PRO A 35 -19.61 -14.60 70.44
CA PRO A 35 -18.78 -15.71 69.98
C PRO A 35 -18.60 -16.80 71.04
N LEU A 36 -18.73 -16.45 72.32
CA LEU A 36 -18.55 -17.35 73.46
C LEU A 36 -19.90 -17.70 74.11
N THR A 37 -20.09 -18.96 74.49
CA THR A 37 -21.22 -19.40 75.30
C THR A 37 -21.05 -18.87 76.72
N ASN A 38 -22.10 -18.23 77.23
CA ASN A 38 -22.14 -17.83 78.63
C ASN A 38 -22.24 -19.11 79.48
N MET A 39 -21.09 -19.65 79.92
CA MET A 39 -21.06 -20.79 80.84
C MET A 39 -21.66 -20.36 82.18
N ARG A 40 -22.82 -20.93 82.52
CA ARG A 40 -23.43 -20.80 83.85
C ARG A 40 -22.91 -21.92 84.75
N SER A 41 -22.33 -21.55 85.89
CA SER A 41 -21.97 -22.51 86.93
C SER A 41 -23.22 -23.20 87.51
N ALA A 42 -23.08 -24.41 88.05
CA ALA A 42 -24.13 -25.13 88.79
C ALA A 42 -24.66 -24.36 90.02
N THR A 43 -23.94 -23.31 90.47
CA THR A 43 -24.31 -22.40 91.57
C THR A 43 -25.03 -21.12 91.11
N GLY A 44 -25.31 -20.95 89.82
CA GLY A 44 -26.06 -19.80 89.30
C GLY A 44 -25.24 -18.53 89.03
N GLU A 45 -23.93 -18.53 89.31
CA GLU A 45 -23.03 -17.42 88.95
C GLU A 45 -22.53 -17.53 87.50
N SER A 46 -22.48 -16.38 86.83
CA SER A 46 -21.98 -16.24 85.45
C SER A 46 -20.46 -16.28 85.45
N ILE A 47 -19.87 -17.30 84.84
CA ILE A 47 -18.41 -17.38 84.68
C ILE A 47 -18.06 -16.42 83.53
N LEU A 48 -17.66 -15.19 83.86
CA LEU A 48 -17.16 -14.20 82.90
C LEU A 48 -15.85 -14.68 82.27
N ASP A 49 -15.68 -14.46 80.97
CA ASP A 49 -14.42 -14.77 80.28
C ASP A 49 -13.27 -13.90 80.84
N PRO A 50 -12.01 -14.36 80.77
CA PRO A 50 -10.86 -13.63 81.33
C PRO A 50 -10.71 -12.18 80.81
N ALA A 51 -11.08 -11.88 79.56
CA ALA A 51 -11.01 -10.54 78.98
C ALA A 51 -12.19 -9.65 79.44
N SER A 52 -13.41 -10.17 79.52
CA SER A 52 -14.55 -9.45 80.11
C SER A 52 -14.36 -9.24 81.61
N ARG A 53 -13.76 -10.21 82.32
CA ARG A 53 -13.39 -10.09 83.74
C ARG A 53 -12.31 -9.03 83.94
N LEU A 54 -11.31 -8.98 83.07
CA LEU A 54 -10.29 -7.92 83.07
C LEU A 54 -10.94 -6.53 82.89
N LYS A 55 -11.83 -6.36 81.91
CA LYS A 55 -12.52 -5.08 81.66
C LYS A 55 -13.45 -4.66 82.80
N ALA A 56 -14.11 -5.62 83.44
CA ALA A 56 -14.92 -5.38 84.63
C ALA A 56 -14.04 -4.91 85.81
N LEU A 57 -12.92 -5.59 86.06
CA LEU A 57 -11.96 -5.21 87.10
C LEU A 57 -11.30 -3.85 86.80
N GLU A 58 -11.00 -3.52 85.55
CA GLU A 58 -10.50 -2.20 85.15
C GLU A 58 -11.50 -1.08 85.46
N SER A 59 -12.79 -1.34 85.22
CA SER A 59 -13.87 -0.40 85.55
C SER A 59 -14.06 -0.27 87.06
N GLU A 60 -13.93 -1.37 87.79
CA GLU A 60 -13.94 -1.40 89.26
C GLU A 60 -12.75 -0.62 89.84
N TYR A 61 -11.54 -0.83 89.31
CA TYR A 61 -10.35 -0.05 89.63
C TYR A 61 -10.55 1.44 89.38
N ALA A 62 -11.13 1.83 88.24
CA ALA A 62 -11.44 3.23 87.94
C ALA A 62 -12.42 3.85 88.95
N SER A 63 -13.41 3.08 89.39
CA SER A 63 -14.37 3.53 90.41
C SER A 63 -13.77 3.63 91.82
N LEU A 64 -12.87 2.71 92.17
CA LEU A 64 -12.19 2.67 93.46
C LEU A 64 -11.11 3.76 93.57
N SER A 65 -10.32 3.96 92.51
CA SER A 65 -9.31 5.04 92.42
C SER A 65 -9.91 6.44 92.47
N ALA A 66 -11.20 6.60 92.11
CA ALA A 66 -11.91 7.87 92.31
C ALA A 66 -12.32 8.13 93.76
N ARG A 67 -12.38 7.09 94.62
CA ARG A 67 -12.88 7.17 96.00
C ARG A 67 -11.80 6.95 97.07
N TYR A 68 -10.76 6.20 96.73
CA TYR A 68 -9.69 5.81 97.65
C TYR A 68 -8.32 6.17 97.07
N SER A 69 -7.34 6.42 97.95
CA SER A 69 -5.94 6.66 97.58
C SER A 69 -5.25 5.37 97.14
N ASP A 70 -4.22 5.46 96.30
CA ASP A 70 -3.47 4.34 95.67
C ASP A 70 -2.93 3.29 96.66
N VAL A 71 -2.86 3.62 97.96
CA VAL A 71 -2.36 2.74 99.04
C VAL A 71 -3.48 1.89 99.68
N HIS A 72 -4.75 2.11 99.30
CA HIS A 72 -5.89 1.39 99.89
C HIS A 72 -5.85 -0.11 99.57
N PRO A 73 -6.07 -1.01 100.55
CA PRO A 73 -5.92 -2.45 100.37
C PRO A 73 -6.78 -3.04 99.25
N ASP A 74 -7.96 -2.48 98.99
CA ASP A 74 -8.86 -2.96 97.92
C ASP A 74 -8.39 -2.55 96.52
N ILE A 75 -7.79 -1.36 96.37
CA ILE A 75 -7.15 -0.94 95.11
C ILE A 75 -5.95 -1.85 94.80
N VAL A 76 -5.15 -2.18 95.82
CA VAL A 76 -3.98 -3.05 95.65
C VAL A 76 -4.39 -4.47 95.25
N LYS A 77 -5.47 -5.02 95.81
CA LYS A 77 -6.02 -6.33 95.41
C LYS A 77 -6.49 -6.31 93.96
N VAL A 78 -7.35 -5.36 93.60
CA VAL A 78 -7.87 -5.24 92.22
C VAL A 78 -6.74 -5.00 91.22
N LYS A 79 -5.75 -4.17 91.56
CA LYS A 79 -4.58 -3.93 90.71
C LYS A 79 -3.76 -5.21 90.48
N ARG A 80 -3.56 -6.04 91.51
CA ARG A 80 -2.88 -7.33 91.38
C ARG A 80 -3.68 -8.32 90.54
N GLU A 81 -5.00 -8.34 90.68
CA GLU A 81 -5.87 -9.19 89.86
C GLU A 81 -5.87 -8.75 88.39
N ILE A 82 -5.92 -7.44 88.12
CA ILE A 82 -5.76 -6.86 86.77
C ILE A 82 -4.39 -7.22 86.20
N GLU A 83 -3.30 -7.06 86.96
CA GLU A 83 -1.96 -7.40 86.50
C GLU A 83 -1.82 -8.90 86.19
N GLY A 84 -2.37 -9.78 87.03
CA GLY A 84 -2.40 -11.22 86.80
C GLY A 84 -3.22 -11.60 85.55
N LEU A 85 -4.40 -10.99 85.38
CA LEU A 85 -5.25 -11.21 84.20
C LEU A 85 -4.66 -10.61 82.93
N ARG A 86 -3.98 -9.46 82.99
CA ARG A 86 -3.23 -8.86 81.86
C ARG A 86 -2.07 -9.73 81.41
N GLN A 87 -1.37 -10.37 82.35
CA GLN A 87 -0.33 -11.34 82.03
C GLN A 87 -0.91 -12.60 81.37
N GLN A 88 -2.11 -13.04 81.77
CA GLN A 88 -2.81 -14.17 81.13
C GLN A 88 -3.42 -13.83 79.76
N THR A 89 -3.91 -12.61 79.55
CA THR A 89 -4.54 -12.16 78.28
C THR A 89 -3.54 -11.60 77.27
N GLY A 90 -2.24 -11.55 77.60
CA GLY A 90 -1.18 -11.13 76.67
C GLY A 90 -1.20 -9.64 76.32
N GLN A 91 -2.03 -8.81 76.99
CA GLN A 91 -1.98 -7.35 76.84
C GLN A 91 -0.78 -6.79 77.60
N GLY A 92 0.40 -6.92 76.99
CA GLY A 92 1.56 -6.12 77.35
C GLY A 92 1.24 -4.64 77.15
N VAL A 93 1.23 -3.89 78.23
CA VAL A 93 0.88 -2.45 78.31
C VAL A 93 1.75 -1.56 77.38
N ASP A 94 2.82 -2.11 76.82
CA ASP A 94 3.87 -1.33 76.14
C ASP A 94 3.56 -1.01 74.66
N THR A 95 3.12 -1.97 73.85
CA THR A 95 3.04 -1.77 72.38
C THR A 95 1.89 -0.85 71.95
N GLN A 96 0.72 -0.97 72.60
CA GLN A 96 -0.45 -0.16 72.24
C GLN A 96 -0.32 1.30 72.72
N GLN A 97 0.38 1.53 73.84
CA GLN A 97 0.73 2.87 74.31
C GLN A 97 1.80 3.51 73.42
N GLN A 98 2.84 2.75 73.04
CA GLN A 98 3.88 3.22 72.11
C GLN A 98 3.32 3.61 70.73
N ALA A 99 2.34 2.86 70.19
CA ALA A 99 1.66 3.20 68.93
C ALA A 99 0.86 4.52 69.02
N LYS A 100 0.21 4.79 70.15
CA LYS A 100 -0.49 6.08 70.40
C LYS A 100 0.52 7.23 70.50
N ILE A 101 1.63 7.03 71.21
CA ILE A 101 2.70 8.04 71.34
C ILE A 101 3.34 8.34 69.97
N LEU A 102 3.60 7.33 69.14
CA LEU A 102 4.10 7.51 67.78
C LEU A 102 3.15 8.35 66.92
N THR A 103 1.85 8.09 67.03
CA THR A 103 0.81 8.84 66.27
C THR A 103 0.77 10.30 66.71
N ALA A 104 0.83 10.56 68.01
CA ALA A 104 0.91 11.92 68.55
C ALA A 104 2.18 12.65 68.06
N LYS A 105 3.35 11.99 68.13
CA LYS A 105 4.64 12.56 67.67
C LYS A 105 4.66 12.85 66.17
N ARG A 106 4.06 11.98 65.34
CA ARG A 106 3.89 12.23 63.90
C ARG A 106 2.99 13.44 63.61
N SER A 107 1.94 13.63 64.41
CA SER A 107 1.06 14.81 64.29
C SER A 107 1.77 16.11 64.67
N GLU A 108 2.58 16.08 65.73
CA GLU A 108 3.43 17.18 66.17
C GLU A 108 4.47 17.54 65.09
N PHE A 109 5.05 16.53 64.43
CA PHE A 109 5.99 16.71 63.33
C PHE A 109 5.33 17.38 62.12
N ALA A 110 4.13 16.93 61.74
CA ALA A 110 3.38 17.52 60.64
C ALA A 110 2.95 18.98 60.92
N ALA A 111 2.77 19.35 62.19
CA ALA A 111 2.47 20.73 62.58
C ALA A 111 3.72 21.62 62.56
N LEU A 112 4.86 21.13 63.06
CA LEU A 112 6.14 21.84 63.06
C LEU A 112 6.71 22.00 61.65
N SER A 113 6.59 20.97 60.80
CA SER A 113 7.11 20.98 59.42
C SER A 113 6.40 21.96 58.49
N LYS A 114 5.23 22.50 58.91
CA LYS A 114 4.54 23.58 58.20
C LYS A 114 5.07 24.97 58.57
N LYS A 115 5.68 25.13 59.75
CA LYS A 115 6.16 26.42 60.28
C LYS A 115 7.66 26.60 60.13
N TYR A 116 8.43 25.52 60.14
CA TYR A 116 9.88 25.52 60.11
C TYR A 116 10.43 24.72 58.92
N SER A 117 11.62 25.10 58.43
CA SER A 117 12.28 24.35 57.35
C SER A 117 12.79 22.99 57.84
N ALA A 118 13.13 22.10 56.90
CA ALA A 118 13.60 20.75 57.20
C ALA A 118 14.88 20.71 58.06
N ASP A 119 15.65 21.81 58.11
CA ASP A 119 16.92 21.92 58.83
C ASP A 119 16.78 22.51 60.23
N HIS A 120 15.56 22.87 60.66
CA HIS A 120 15.32 23.43 61.98
C HIS A 120 15.59 22.38 63.09
N PRO A 121 16.32 22.72 64.17
CA PRO A 121 16.77 21.75 65.18
C PRO A 121 15.63 20.94 65.81
N ASP A 122 14.45 21.54 66.00
CA ASP A 122 13.29 20.84 66.57
C ASP A 122 12.63 19.83 65.62
N VAL A 123 12.66 20.11 64.30
CA VAL A 123 12.17 19.18 63.26
C VAL A 123 13.10 17.97 63.16
N VAL A 124 14.42 18.20 63.29
CA VAL A 124 15.44 17.14 63.28
C VAL A 124 15.32 16.24 64.52
N LYS A 125 15.16 16.84 65.71
CA LYS A 125 14.94 16.08 66.97
C LYS A 125 13.70 15.21 66.87
N LEU A 126 12.57 15.78 66.49
CA LEU A 126 11.30 15.05 66.42
C LEU A 126 11.31 13.94 65.36
N LYS A 127 11.98 14.16 64.23
CA LYS A 127 12.23 13.11 63.22
C LYS A 127 13.07 11.97 63.77
N SER A 128 14.08 12.27 64.60
CA SER A 128 14.91 11.26 65.25
C SER A 128 14.14 10.45 66.30
N GLU A 129 13.26 11.11 67.07
CA GLU A 129 12.37 10.47 68.05
C GLU A 129 11.32 9.58 67.37
N ILE A 130 10.71 10.03 66.27
CA ILE A 130 9.79 9.20 65.48
C ILE A 130 10.53 7.97 64.95
N LYS A 131 11.74 8.15 64.43
CA LYS A 131 12.55 7.05 63.89
C LYS A 131 12.97 6.06 64.97
N SER A 132 13.29 6.52 66.18
CA SER A 132 13.63 5.62 67.29
C SER A 132 12.40 4.89 67.84
N LEU A 133 11.24 5.55 67.92
CA LEU A 133 9.97 4.91 68.29
C LEU A 133 9.49 3.89 67.24
N GLU A 134 9.58 4.24 65.95
CA GLU A 134 9.30 3.30 64.86
C GLU A 134 10.21 2.09 64.94
N LYS A 135 11.50 2.32 65.19
CA LYS A 135 12.46 1.24 65.34
C LYS A 135 12.19 0.40 66.59
N SER A 136 11.78 0.98 67.72
CA SER A 136 11.43 0.19 68.91
C SER A 136 10.16 -0.64 68.73
N ILE A 137 9.18 -0.15 67.96
CA ILE A 137 7.97 -0.92 67.58
C ILE A 137 8.30 -2.06 66.61
N VAL A 138 9.30 -1.87 65.74
CA VAL A 138 9.73 -2.87 64.75
C VAL A 138 10.72 -3.89 65.33
N ASP A 139 11.61 -3.48 66.25
CA ASP A 139 12.62 -4.33 66.91
C ASP A 139 12.04 -5.08 68.11
N ASN A 140 10.97 -4.55 68.71
CA ASN A 140 10.09 -5.26 69.63
C ASN A 140 8.71 -5.41 68.98
N PRO A 141 8.62 -6.08 67.79
CA PRO A 141 7.32 -6.43 67.27
C PRO A 141 6.73 -7.31 68.35
N ALA A 142 5.51 -6.98 68.83
CA ALA A 142 4.74 -7.91 69.63
C ALA A 142 4.96 -9.29 68.99
N GLN A 143 5.62 -10.20 69.73
CA GLN A 143 5.91 -11.55 69.24
C GLN A 143 4.65 -11.99 68.50
N PRO A 144 4.74 -12.39 67.22
CA PRO A 144 3.57 -12.72 66.43
C PRO A 144 2.81 -13.75 67.24
N GLU A 145 1.70 -13.31 67.82
CA GLU A 145 0.76 -14.08 68.63
C GLU A 145 1.42 -15.34 69.23
N ARG A 146 2.08 -15.26 70.41
CA ARG A 146 2.02 -16.42 71.31
C ARG A 146 0.54 -16.61 71.49
N GLU A 147 -0.03 -17.57 70.75
CA GLU A 147 -1.45 -17.86 70.60
C GLU A 147 -2.17 -17.30 71.82
N VAL A 148 -2.63 -16.05 71.72
CA VAL A 148 -3.74 -15.62 72.54
C VAL A 148 -4.74 -16.63 72.05
N LEU A 149 -5.01 -17.67 72.86
CA LEU A 149 -5.95 -18.73 72.54
C LEU A 149 -7.08 -17.98 71.86
N LYS A 150 -7.16 -18.05 70.53
CA LYS A 150 -8.29 -17.52 69.81
C LYS A 150 -9.32 -18.46 70.35
N MET A 151 -10.01 -18.04 71.41
CA MET A 151 -11.00 -18.87 72.06
C MET A 151 -11.93 -19.17 70.91
N GLU A 152 -11.82 -20.38 70.39
CA GLU A 152 -12.55 -20.75 69.20
C GLU A 152 -14.00 -20.54 69.60
N PRO A 153 -14.76 -19.78 68.80
CA PRO A 153 -16.13 -19.49 69.16
C PRO A 153 -16.81 -20.82 69.42
N ASP A 154 -17.28 -21.04 70.64
CA ASP A 154 -17.88 -22.29 71.10
C ASP A 154 -19.41 -22.22 71.01
N ASN A 155 -19.94 -21.03 70.72
CA ASN A 155 -21.36 -20.82 70.47
C ASN A 155 -21.78 -21.47 69.14
N PRO A 156 -22.62 -22.52 69.16
CA PRO A 156 -23.04 -23.22 67.95
C PRO A 156 -23.77 -22.29 66.94
N ALA A 157 -24.49 -21.27 67.42
CA ALA A 157 -25.13 -20.29 66.55
C ALA A 157 -24.09 -19.39 65.84
N TYR A 158 -23.00 -19.04 66.52
CA TYR A 158 -21.92 -18.27 65.93
C TYR A 158 -21.14 -19.09 64.90
N ILE A 159 -20.78 -20.34 65.25
CA ILE A 159 -20.02 -21.26 64.37
C ILE A 159 -20.78 -21.53 63.08
N THR A 160 -22.09 -21.75 63.16
CA THR A 160 -22.92 -22.03 61.96
C THR A 160 -22.94 -20.84 61.01
N VAL A 161 -23.17 -19.63 61.51
CA VAL A 161 -23.14 -18.40 60.69
C VAL A 161 -21.73 -18.13 60.16
N GLN A 162 -20.69 -18.34 60.96
CA GLN A 162 -19.29 -18.18 60.54
C GLN A 162 -18.92 -19.16 59.41
N THR A 163 -19.39 -20.41 59.49
CA THR A 163 -19.16 -21.43 58.46
C THR A 163 -19.91 -21.07 57.16
N GLN A 164 -21.15 -20.59 57.28
CA GLN A 164 -21.91 -20.09 56.13
C GLN A 164 -21.24 -18.86 55.50
N LEU A 165 -20.74 -17.91 56.31
CA LEU A 165 -19.99 -16.75 55.85
C LEU A 165 -18.76 -17.17 55.06
N LYS A 166 -17.97 -18.11 55.61
CA LYS A 166 -16.78 -18.65 54.93
C LYS A 166 -17.14 -19.31 53.60
N THR A 167 -18.27 -20.01 53.54
CA THR A 167 -18.79 -20.60 52.28
C THR A 167 -19.10 -19.49 51.27
N VAL A 168 -19.86 -18.46 51.67
CA VAL A 168 -20.17 -17.31 50.80
C VAL A 168 -18.90 -16.58 50.34
N GLU A 169 -17.89 -16.44 51.19
CA GLU A 169 -16.60 -15.86 50.80
C GLU A 169 -15.89 -16.68 49.73
N THR A 170 -15.88 -18.01 49.84
CA THR A 170 -15.33 -18.89 48.81
C THR A 170 -16.10 -18.80 47.50
N GLU A 171 -17.44 -18.69 47.56
CA GLU A 171 -18.30 -18.47 46.38
C GLU A 171 -18.01 -17.12 45.72
N ILE A 172 -17.82 -16.05 46.51
CA ILE A 172 -17.41 -14.73 46.01
C ILE A 172 -16.07 -14.85 45.27
N GLN A 173 -15.06 -15.50 45.86
CA GLN A 173 -13.75 -15.65 45.22
C GLN A 173 -13.81 -16.45 43.92
N SER A 174 -14.59 -17.53 43.91
CA SER A 174 -14.83 -18.33 42.70
C SER A 174 -15.51 -17.50 41.61
N SER A 175 -16.58 -16.77 41.96
CA SER A 175 -17.33 -15.90 41.04
C SER A 175 -16.48 -14.75 40.53
N LYS A 176 -15.64 -14.15 41.38
CA LYS A 176 -14.69 -13.08 40.99
C LYS A 176 -13.65 -13.60 40.02
N SER A 177 -13.14 -14.81 40.24
CA SER A 177 -12.21 -15.49 39.33
C SER A 177 -12.89 -15.83 38.00
N ARG A 178 -14.14 -16.30 38.02
CA ARG A 178 -14.94 -16.57 36.82
C ARG A 178 -15.20 -15.30 36.02
N LYS A 179 -15.59 -14.21 36.68
CA LYS A 179 -15.74 -12.88 36.06
C LYS A 179 -14.47 -12.45 35.35
N LYS A 180 -13.31 -12.51 36.03
CA LYS A 180 -12.02 -12.13 35.44
C LYS A 180 -11.67 -12.95 34.19
N ARG A 181 -12.03 -14.24 34.13
CA ARG A 181 -11.84 -15.06 32.92
C ARG A 181 -12.78 -14.63 31.79
N LEU A 182 -14.04 -14.32 32.11
CA LEU A 182 -15.02 -13.84 31.13
C LEU A 182 -14.63 -12.46 30.59
N ASP A 183 -14.21 -11.53 31.44
CA ASP A 183 -13.68 -10.21 31.03
C ASP A 183 -12.53 -10.36 30.02
N LYS A 184 -11.56 -11.24 30.32
CA LYS A 184 -10.45 -11.52 29.38
C LYS A 184 -10.93 -12.11 28.05
N LYS A 185 -11.90 -13.02 28.10
CA LYS A 185 -12.46 -13.65 26.90
C LYS A 185 -13.23 -12.64 26.05
N LEU A 186 -13.94 -11.71 26.69
CA LEU A 186 -14.66 -10.64 26.03
C LEU A 186 -13.69 -9.72 25.28
N LEU A 187 -12.62 -9.28 25.93
CA LEU A 187 -11.56 -8.49 25.30
C LEU A 187 -10.91 -9.20 24.10
N ASP A 188 -10.58 -10.49 24.22
CA ASP A 188 -10.05 -11.29 23.10
C ASP A 188 -11.05 -11.38 21.93
N LEU A 189 -12.35 -11.51 22.22
CA LEU A 189 -13.39 -11.54 21.19
C LEU A 189 -13.57 -10.18 20.51
N GLU A 190 -13.61 -9.08 21.27
CA GLU A 190 -13.67 -7.72 20.73
C GLU A 190 -12.45 -7.42 19.85
N GLU A 191 -11.26 -7.83 20.30
CA GLU A 191 -10.03 -7.67 19.55
C GLU A 191 -10.06 -8.47 18.25
N ARG A 192 -10.54 -9.71 18.27
CA ARG A 192 -10.71 -10.51 17.04
C ARG A 192 -11.73 -9.90 16.08
N ILE A 193 -12.84 -9.39 16.59
CA ILE A 193 -13.87 -8.74 15.77
C ILE A 193 -13.32 -7.47 15.13
N SER A 194 -12.56 -6.67 15.87
CA SER A 194 -11.95 -5.44 15.32
C SER A 194 -10.85 -5.74 14.29
N ARG A 195 -10.11 -6.84 14.45
CA ARG A 195 -9.10 -7.30 13.47
C ARG A 195 -9.70 -8.04 12.27
N ALA A 196 -10.91 -8.58 12.36
CA ALA A 196 -11.51 -9.39 11.31
C ALA A 196 -11.58 -8.70 9.93
N PRO A 197 -12.00 -7.42 9.80
CA PRO A 197 -12.06 -6.75 8.50
C PRO A 197 -10.69 -6.56 7.84
N GLN A 198 -9.63 -6.41 8.65
CA GLN A 198 -8.26 -6.24 8.15
C GLN A 198 -7.75 -7.56 7.59
N VAL A 199 -7.95 -8.66 8.32
CA VAL A 199 -7.61 -10.01 7.88
C VAL A 199 -8.42 -10.40 6.63
N GLU A 200 -9.71 -10.07 6.58
CA GLU A 200 -10.55 -10.30 5.41
C GLU A 200 -10.05 -9.53 4.18
N LYS A 201 -9.68 -8.25 4.35
CA LYS A 201 -9.09 -7.44 3.28
C LYS A 201 -7.75 -8.02 2.79
N GLU A 202 -6.87 -8.39 3.71
CA GLU A 202 -5.57 -9.01 3.38
C GLU A 202 -5.77 -10.33 2.63
N TYR A 203 -6.70 -11.18 3.09
CA TYR A 203 -7.07 -12.41 2.42
C TYR A 203 -7.60 -12.16 1.00
N TYR A 204 -8.48 -11.17 0.82
CA TYR A 204 -9.01 -10.81 -0.49
C TYR A 204 -7.90 -10.33 -1.45
N VAL A 205 -6.97 -9.49 -0.96
CA VAL A 205 -5.80 -9.05 -1.73
C VAL A 205 -4.94 -10.26 -2.14
N LEU A 206 -4.62 -11.14 -1.20
CA LEU A 206 -3.81 -12.33 -1.45
C LEU A 206 -4.46 -13.28 -2.44
N SER A 207 -5.78 -13.50 -2.33
CA SER A 207 -6.54 -14.32 -3.26
C SER A 207 -6.51 -13.74 -4.67
N ARG A 208 -6.68 -12.42 -4.82
CA ARG A 208 -6.59 -11.76 -6.13
C ARG A 208 -5.17 -11.81 -6.69
N GLU A 209 -4.14 -11.69 -5.86
CA GLU A 209 -2.74 -11.85 -6.29
C GLU A 209 -2.45 -13.27 -6.76
N GLN A 210 -2.94 -14.29 -6.04
CA GLN A 210 -2.85 -15.69 -6.43
C GLN A 210 -3.50 -15.92 -7.81
N GLU A 211 -4.70 -15.40 -8.02
CA GLU A 211 -5.41 -15.53 -9.31
C GLU A 211 -4.61 -14.88 -10.45
N ASN A 212 -4.11 -13.66 -10.24
CA ASN A 212 -3.27 -12.97 -11.23
C ASN A 212 -1.97 -13.72 -11.51
N ALA A 213 -1.33 -14.30 -10.48
CA ALA A 213 -0.12 -15.09 -10.63
C ALA A 213 -0.38 -16.36 -11.46
N LEU A 214 -1.50 -17.04 -11.22
CA LEU A 214 -1.91 -18.21 -12.00
C LEU A 214 -2.22 -17.85 -13.46
N LEU A 215 -2.91 -16.73 -13.71
CA LEU A 215 -3.18 -16.25 -15.06
C LEU A 215 -1.88 -15.95 -15.82
N ARG A 216 -0.95 -15.21 -15.20
CA ARG A 216 0.37 -14.92 -15.78
C ARG A 216 1.18 -16.19 -16.03
N PHE A 217 1.16 -17.12 -15.08
CA PHE A 217 1.83 -18.41 -15.24
C PHE A 217 1.31 -19.17 -16.46
N ARG A 218 -0.02 -19.22 -16.64
CA ARG A 218 -0.66 -19.87 -17.79
C ARG A 218 -0.31 -19.18 -19.11
N ASP A 219 -0.35 -17.85 -19.17
CA ASP A 219 0.02 -17.08 -20.37
C ASP A 219 1.49 -17.32 -20.76
N ILE A 220 2.41 -17.23 -19.79
CA ILE A 220 3.84 -17.51 -20.03
C ILE A 220 4.04 -18.95 -20.49
N LYS A 221 3.34 -19.92 -19.88
CA LYS A 221 3.46 -21.34 -20.27
C LYS A 221 2.93 -21.59 -21.68
N ALA A 222 1.84 -20.92 -22.08
CA ALA A 222 1.31 -21.00 -23.43
C ALA A 222 2.30 -20.44 -24.45
N ARG A 223 2.84 -19.23 -24.22
CA ARG A 223 3.86 -18.63 -25.09
C ARG A 223 5.15 -19.44 -25.16
N GLN A 224 5.55 -20.05 -24.05
CA GLN A 224 6.69 -20.98 -24.03
C GLN A 224 6.42 -22.16 -24.96
N MET A 225 5.24 -22.76 -24.87
CA MET A 225 4.86 -23.89 -25.73
C MET A 225 4.82 -23.48 -27.21
N GLU A 226 4.28 -22.31 -27.54
CA GLU A 226 4.32 -21.75 -28.90
C GLU A 226 5.75 -21.55 -29.41
N ALA A 227 6.63 -20.98 -28.58
CA ALA A 227 8.04 -20.79 -28.93
C ALA A 227 8.77 -22.13 -29.11
N GLU A 228 8.52 -23.12 -28.27
CA GLU A 228 9.07 -24.48 -28.39
C GLU A 228 8.60 -25.16 -29.68
N ILE A 229 7.33 -25.03 -30.05
CA ILE A 229 6.79 -25.54 -31.32
C ILE A 229 7.44 -24.81 -32.50
N GLY A 230 7.54 -23.48 -32.45
CA GLY A 230 8.20 -22.68 -33.48
C GLY A 230 9.67 -23.08 -33.68
N GLN A 231 10.41 -23.23 -32.58
CA GLN A 231 11.80 -23.68 -32.59
C GLN A 231 11.93 -25.11 -33.15
N ALA A 232 11.04 -26.02 -32.77
CA ALA A 232 11.03 -27.39 -33.28
C ALA A 232 10.75 -27.42 -34.80
N LEU A 233 9.81 -26.62 -35.29
CA LEU A 233 9.51 -26.48 -36.71
C LEU A 233 10.68 -25.89 -37.51
N GLU A 234 11.38 -24.90 -36.95
CA GLU A 234 12.59 -24.33 -37.55
C GLU A 234 13.72 -25.38 -37.60
N LYS A 235 13.95 -26.09 -36.49
CA LYS A 235 14.95 -27.16 -36.41
C LYS A 235 14.68 -28.31 -37.38
N GLU A 236 13.41 -28.69 -37.55
CA GLU A 236 12.98 -29.70 -38.52
C GLU A 236 12.88 -29.17 -39.96
N SER A 237 13.17 -27.87 -40.20
CA SER A 237 12.99 -27.20 -41.49
C SER A 237 11.57 -27.37 -42.07
N LYS A 238 10.57 -27.50 -41.19
CA LYS A 238 9.13 -27.63 -41.50
C LYS A 238 8.36 -26.33 -41.32
N GLY A 239 9.03 -25.22 -41.01
CA GLY A 239 8.46 -23.88 -41.19
C GLY A 239 8.08 -23.67 -42.65
N GLU A 240 7.06 -22.84 -42.93
CA GLU A 240 6.60 -22.52 -44.28
C GLU A 240 7.79 -22.28 -45.21
N SER A 241 8.14 -23.29 -46.00
CA SER A 241 9.17 -23.16 -47.01
C SER A 241 8.54 -22.31 -48.10
N PHE A 242 8.92 -21.03 -48.18
CA PHE A 242 8.55 -20.19 -49.32
C PHE A 242 9.09 -20.87 -50.58
N VAL A 243 8.23 -21.63 -51.26
CA VAL A 243 8.53 -22.19 -52.57
C VAL A 243 8.46 -21.02 -53.54
N LEU A 244 9.57 -20.74 -54.23
CA LEU A 244 9.60 -19.78 -55.32
C LEU A 244 8.79 -20.35 -56.48
N ILE A 245 7.52 -19.97 -56.57
CA ILE A 245 6.61 -20.43 -57.64
C ILE A 245 6.97 -19.75 -58.96
N ASP A 246 7.31 -18.45 -58.93
CA ASP A 246 7.62 -17.67 -60.13
C ASP A 246 8.80 -16.70 -59.87
N PRO A 247 9.96 -16.89 -60.52
CA PRO A 247 11.07 -15.95 -60.42
C PRO A 247 10.79 -14.65 -61.19
N ALA A 248 11.36 -13.54 -60.74
CA ALA A 248 11.23 -12.26 -61.45
C ALA A 248 11.82 -12.34 -62.87
N GLN A 249 10.99 -12.10 -63.88
CA GLN A 249 11.42 -12.03 -65.27
C GLN A 249 11.95 -10.64 -65.63
N TYR A 250 12.94 -10.60 -66.53
CA TYR A 250 13.46 -9.34 -67.07
C TYR A 250 12.43 -8.71 -68.02
N PRO A 251 12.23 -7.38 -67.99
CA PRO A 251 11.30 -6.72 -68.89
C PRO A 251 11.79 -6.82 -70.34
N GLU A 252 10.94 -7.34 -71.24
CA GLU A 252 11.24 -7.45 -72.68
C GLU A 252 11.20 -6.09 -73.40
N GLU A 253 10.47 -5.12 -72.83
CA GLU A 253 10.33 -3.78 -73.40
C GLU A 253 10.91 -2.70 -72.48
N PRO A 254 11.58 -1.67 -73.04
CA PRO A 254 12.10 -0.56 -72.25
C PRO A 254 10.95 0.26 -71.65
N ILE A 255 10.88 0.28 -70.32
CA ILE A 255 9.81 0.98 -69.57
C ILE A 255 9.87 2.50 -69.78
N LYS A 256 11.08 3.09 -69.85
CA LYS A 256 11.32 4.52 -70.11
C LYS A 256 12.70 4.71 -70.78
N PRO A 257 12.90 5.74 -71.62
CA PRO A 257 11.92 6.66 -72.22
C PRO A 257 11.30 6.10 -73.51
N ASN A 258 10.12 6.61 -73.92
CA ASN A 258 9.47 6.22 -75.18
C ASN A 258 10.26 6.76 -76.39
N ARG A 259 11.10 5.89 -76.95
CA ARG A 259 12.03 6.22 -78.04
C ARG A 259 11.29 6.71 -79.30
N ILE A 260 10.12 6.14 -79.61
CA ILE A 260 9.34 6.48 -80.80
C ILE A 260 8.82 7.92 -80.71
N ALA A 261 8.32 8.32 -79.54
CA ALA A 261 7.83 9.68 -79.32
C ALA A 261 8.95 10.73 -79.48
N ILE A 262 10.15 10.45 -78.98
CA ILE A 262 11.31 11.34 -79.10
C ILE A 262 11.70 11.54 -80.57
N ILE A 263 11.74 10.47 -81.35
CA ILE A 263 12.10 10.54 -82.78
C ILE A 263 11.07 11.33 -83.57
N PHE A 264 9.78 11.10 -83.31
CA PHE A 264 8.70 11.84 -83.96
C PHE A 264 8.79 13.34 -83.66
N LEU A 265 9.03 13.70 -82.39
CA LEU A 265 9.27 15.08 -81.99
C LEU A 265 10.50 15.68 -82.66
N ALA A 266 11.62 14.95 -82.70
CA ALA A 266 12.86 15.40 -83.34
C ALA A 266 12.65 15.66 -84.84
N LEU A 267 11.87 14.83 -85.54
CA LEU A 267 11.53 15.02 -86.94
C LEU A 267 10.71 16.31 -87.14
N ILE A 268 9.68 16.52 -86.32
CA ILE A 268 8.86 17.75 -86.37
C ILE A 268 9.73 18.98 -86.13
N PHE A 269 10.57 18.95 -85.09
CA PHE A 269 11.48 20.05 -84.77
C PHE A 269 12.52 20.31 -85.87
N SER A 270 13.02 19.26 -86.53
CA SER A 270 13.97 19.41 -87.65
C SER A 270 13.32 20.10 -88.85
N ILE A 271 12.09 19.70 -89.22
CA ILE A 271 11.34 20.32 -90.31
C ILE A 271 11.00 21.77 -89.96
N ALA A 272 10.45 22.01 -88.77
CA ALA A 272 10.12 23.35 -88.29
C ALA A 272 11.35 24.26 -88.23
N GLY A 273 12.48 23.74 -87.73
CA GLY A 273 13.76 24.45 -87.68
C GLY A 273 14.30 24.78 -89.08
N GLY A 274 14.27 23.83 -90.01
CA GLY A 274 14.72 24.03 -91.40
C GLY A 274 13.89 25.08 -92.14
N LEU A 275 12.56 24.98 -92.05
CA LEU A 275 11.64 26.00 -92.60
C LEU A 275 11.83 27.35 -91.91
N GLY A 276 11.98 27.37 -90.59
CA GLY A 276 12.21 28.59 -89.82
C GLY A 276 13.47 29.32 -90.25
N VAL A 277 14.59 28.60 -90.42
CA VAL A 277 15.86 29.18 -90.90
C VAL A 277 15.72 29.67 -92.34
N ALA A 278 15.03 28.93 -93.23
CA ALA A 278 14.81 29.36 -94.60
C ALA A 278 13.99 30.65 -94.68
N ILE A 279 12.91 30.74 -93.90
CA ILE A 279 12.05 31.94 -93.82
C ILE A 279 12.84 33.12 -93.24
N LEU A 280 13.56 32.93 -92.14
CA LEU A 280 14.42 33.98 -91.56
C LEU A 280 15.46 34.49 -92.55
N LYS A 281 16.10 33.58 -93.29
CA LYS A 281 17.10 33.95 -94.28
C LYS A 281 16.50 34.72 -95.46
N GLU A 282 15.31 34.35 -95.94
CA GLU A 282 14.62 35.10 -97.00
C GLU A 282 14.11 36.46 -96.49
N ALA A 283 13.60 36.53 -95.25
CA ALA A 283 13.16 37.79 -94.65
C ALA A 283 14.30 38.79 -94.43
N MET A 284 15.53 38.30 -94.20
CA MET A 284 16.74 39.13 -94.10
C MET A 284 17.36 39.45 -95.47
N ASP A 285 16.95 38.77 -96.55
CA ASP A 285 17.46 39.02 -97.89
C ASP A 285 16.75 40.22 -98.53
N SER A 286 17.47 41.34 -98.64
CA SER A 286 16.98 42.57 -99.26
C SER A 286 17.18 42.61 -100.78
N SER A 287 17.58 41.50 -101.42
CA SER A 287 17.83 41.43 -102.85
C SER A 287 16.54 41.49 -103.68
N VAL A 288 16.52 42.35 -104.71
CA VAL A 288 15.38 42.50 -105.62
C VAL A 288 15.42 41.43 -106.71
N ARG A 289 14.59 40.38 -106.57
CA ARG A 289 14.57 39.22 -107.48
C ARG A 289 13.43 39.24 -108.52
N GLY A 290 13.29 40.36 -109.24
CA GLY A 290 12.40 40.46 -110.41
C GLY A 290 11.43 41.65 -110.39
N VAL A 291 10.53 41.69 -111.36
CA VAL A 291 9.64 42.84 -111.63
C VAL A 291 8.75 43.22 -110.45
N SER A 292 8.27 42.23 -109.69
CA SER A 292 7.41 42.46 -108.52
C SER A 292 8.16 43.11 -107.35
N GLY A 293 9.46 42.86 -107.23
CA GLY A 293 10.29 43.50 -106.19
C GLY A 293 10.55 44.98 -106.51
N ILE A 294 10.77 45.30 -107.79
CA ILE A 294 10.94 46.69 -108.27
C ILE A 294 9.64 47.48 -108.04
N ASN A 295 8.48 46.90 -108.39
CA ASN A 295 7.19 47.56 -108.22
C ASN A 295 6.87 47.86 -106.75
N ARG A 296 7.27 47.00 -105.80
CA ARG A 296 7.11 47.24 -104.35
C ARG A 296 7.98 48.36 -103.81
N LEU A 297 9.16 48.60 -104.39
CA LEU A 297 10.11 49.62 -103.91
C LEU A 297 9.87 50.99 -104.54
N LEU A 298 9.61 51.03 -105.86
CA LEU A 298 9.56 52.26 -106.64
C LEU A 298 8.14 52.71 -106.99
N THR A 299 7.11 51.87 -106.76
CA THR A 299 5.68 52.16 -107.03
C THR A 299 5.40 52.60 -108.48
N VAL A 300 6.25 52.18 -109.42
CA VAL A 300 6.14 52.47 -110.85
C VAL A 300 6.22 51.15 -111.62
N ALA A 301 5.32 50.98 -112.59
CA ALA A 301 5.30 49.79 -113.42
C ALA A 301 6.48 49.80 -114.42
N PRO A 302 7.27 48.71 -114.52
CA PRO A 302 8.35 48.63 -115.49
C PRO A 302 7.80 48.60 -116.93
N LEU A 303 8.31 49.48 -117.80
CA LEU A 303 7.83 49.67 -119.19
C LEU A 303 8.17 48.50 -120.12
N ALA A 304 9.27 47.78 -119.87
CA ALA A 304 9.66 46.58 -120.60
C ALA A 304 10.52 45.66 -119.72
N VAL A 305 10.39 44.35 -119.90
CA VAL A 305 11.22 43.34 -119.23
C VAL A 305 12.12 42.71 -120.28
N ILE A 306 13.42 42.91 -120.15
CA ILE A 306 14.39 42.26 -121.04
C ILE A 306 14.60 40.83 -120.52
N PRO A 307 14.25 39.79 -121.29
CA PRO A 307 14.50 38.42 -120.86
C PRO A 307 16.00 38.19 -120.77
N PHE A 308 16.44 37.61 -119.66
CA PHE A 308 17.84 37.25 -119.48
C PHE A 308 18.19 36.08 -120.41
N ILE A 309 19.06 36.31 -121.40
CA ILE A 309 19.52 35.27 -122.34
C ILE A 309 20.66 34.50 -121.67
N TYR A 310 20.42 33.23 -121.33
CA TYR A 310 21.41 32.38 -120.66
C TYR A 310 22.63 32.09 -121.54
N ASN A 311 23.84 32.35 -121.03
CA ASN A 311 25.08 31.95 -121.68
C ASN A 311 25.42 30.47 -121.35
N GLY A 312 26.27 29.81 -122.15
CA GLY A 312 26.73 28.43 -121.92
C GLY A 312 27.40 28.25 -120.54
N TYR A 313 28.04 29.29 -120.01
CA TYR A 313 28.58 29.32 -118.64
C TYR A 313 27.48 29.34 -117.57
N ASP A 314 26.39 30.09 -117.78
CA ASP A 314 25.26 30.18 -116.83
C ASP A 314 24.48 28.86 -116.76
N LEU A 315 24.29 28.20 -117.91
CA LEU A 315 23.67 26.88 -117.99
C LEU A 315 24.50 25.82 -117.24
N ARG A 316 25.84 25.88 -117.33
CA ARG A 316 26.74 24.98 -116.57
C ARG A 316 26.70 25.28 -115.06
N ARG A 317 26.66 26.56 -114.66
CA ARG A 317 26.54 26.96 -113.24
C ARG A 317 25.19 26.54 -112.64
N LYS A 318 24.10 26.68 -113.39
CA LYS A 318 22.75 26.21 -112.99
C LYS A 318 22.70 24.69 -112.88
N LYS A 319 23.30 23.95 -113.81
CA LYS A 319 23.42 22.47 -113.71
C LYS A 319 24.27 22.05 -112.51
N ARG A 320 25.38 22.74 -112.20
CA ARG A 320 26.22 22.42 -111.04
C ARG A 320 25.50 22.67 -109.72
N THR A 321 24.83 23.81 -109.58
CA THR A 321 24.06 24.15 -108.37
C THR A 321 22.90 23.18 -108.16
N ASN A 322 22.14 22.85 -109.21
CA ASN A 322 21.09 21.83 -109.11
C ASN A 322 21.63 20.44 -108.75
N ARG A 323 22.80 20.04 -109.28
CA ARG A 323 23.46 18.78 -108.88
C ARG A 323 23.91 18.79 -107.43
N LEU A 324 24.41 19.92 -106.92
CA LEU A 324 24.79 20.06 -105.50
C LEU A 324 23.56 20.00 -104.59
N ILE A 325 22.44 20.65 -104.97
CA ILE A 325 21.17 20.58 -104.23
C ILE A 325 20.65 19.14 -104.24
N ALA A 326 20.57 18.49 -105.40
CA ALA A 326 20.16 17.09 -105.51
C ALA A 326 21.08 16.17 -104.68
N GLY A 327 22.39 16.40 -104.72
CA GLY A 327 23.37 15.67 -103.90
C GLY A 327 23.17 15.87 -102.40
N SER A 328 22.85 17.09 -101.94
CA SER A 328 22.53 17.37 -100.55
C SER A 328 21.26 16.66 -100.09
N VAL A 329 20.23 16.62 -100.94
CA VAL A 329 18.97 15.91 -100.64
C VAL A 329 19.23 14.41 -100.51
N ILE A 330 19.93 13.81 -101.48
CA ILE A 330 20.30 12.39 -101.44
C ILE A 330 21.16 12.08 -100.20
N GLY A 331 22.16 12.93 -99.91
CA GLY A 331 23.01 12.78 -98.73
C GLY A 331 22.23 12.82 -97.42
N SER A 332 21.24 13.71 -97.29
CA SER A 332 20.38 13.78 -96.10
C SER A 332 19.53 12.52 -95.93
N ILE A 333 18.99 11.96 -97.03
CA ILE A 333 18.20 10.72 -97.00
C ILE A 333 19.07 9.54 -96.55
N VAL A 334 20.29 9.42 -97.09
CA VAL A 334 21.24 8.35 -96.71
C VAL A 334 21.62 8.46 -95.24
N LEU A 335 21.83 9.67 -94.73
CA LEU A 335 22.19 9.90 -93.33
C LEU A 335 21.04 9.54 -92.38
N VAL A 336 19.79 9.83 -92.75
CA VAL A 336 18.61 9.39 -92.00
C VAL A 336 18.51 7.86 -91.98
N ILE A 337 18.74 7.19 -93.12
CA ILE A 337 18.72 5.73 -93.20
C ILE A 337 19.80 5.10 -92.31
N LEU A 338 21.02 5.63 -92.35
CA LEU A 338 22.12 5.17 -91.48
C LEU A 338 21.81 5.41 -90.01
N PHE A 339 21.25 6.57 -89.66
CA PHE A 339 20.85 6.86 -88.29
C PHE A 339 19.81 5.84 -87.78
N VAL A 340 18.82 5.51 -88.60
CA VAL A 340 17.83 4.48 -88.26
C VAL A 340 18.48 3.11 -88.09
N HIS A 341 19.39 2.73 -88.98
CA HIS A 341 20.10 1.45 -88.92
C HIS A 341 20.91 1.28 -87.64
N PHE A 342 21.68 2.30 -87.23
CA PHE A 342 22.58 2.21 -86.08
C PHE A 342 21.88 2.42 -84.73
N PHE A 343 20.90 3.32 -84.63
CA PHE A 343 20.36 3.76 -83.34
C PHE A 343 18.98 3.18 -82.97
N LEU A 344 18.15 2.82 -83.95
CA LEU A 344 16.84 2.25 -83.67
C LEU A 344 16.88 0.73 -83.73
N THR A 345 17.11 0.23 -84.94
CA THR A 345 17.01 -1.19 -85.27
C THR A 345 17.76 -1.41 -86.58
N PRO A 346 18.56 -2.48 -86.70
CA PRO A 346 19.16 -2.84 -87.98
C PRO A 346 18.06 -2.99 -89.03
N LEU A 347 18.37 -2.55 -90.25
CA LEU A 347 17.43 -2.47 -91.39
C LEU A 347 16.78 -3.83 -91.66
N ASP A 348 17.50 -4.92 -91.40
CA ASP A 348 17.01 -6.29 -91.53
C ASP A 348 15.80 -6.55 -90.62
N VAL A 349 15.84 -6.09 -89.37
CA VAL A 349 14.74 -6.27 -88.40
C VAL A 349 13.52 -5.44 -88.78
N LEU A 350 13.72 -4.24 -89.33
CA LEU A 350 12.62 -3.41 -89.85
C LEU A 350 11.96 -4.07 -91.07
N TRP A 351 12.75 -4.65 -91.98
CA TRP A 351 12.25 -5.39 -93.13
C TRP A 351 11.40 -6.58 -92.71
N PHE A 352 11.87 -7.42 -91.78
CA PHE A 352 11.11 -8.56 -91.28
C PHE A 352 9.87 -8.17 -90.47
N ARG A 353 9.93 -7.09 -89.67
CA ARG A 353 8.76 -6.58 -88.95
C ARG A 353 7.70 -6.01 -89.90
N GLY A 354 8.13 -5.38 -91.00
CA GLY A 354 7.26 -4.95 -92.09
C GLY A 354 6.61 -6.12 -92.82
N LEU A 355 7.40 -7.15 -93.17
CA LEU A 355 6.92 -8.37 -93.83
C LEU A 355 5.86 -9.07 -92.97
N ARG A 356 6.15 -9.28 -91.70
CA ARG A 356 5.23 -9.93 -90.73
C ARG A 356 3.95 -9.11 -90.52
N LYS A 357 4.02 -7.77 -90.56
CA LYS A 357 2.83 -6.92 -90.45
C LYS A 357 2.01 -6.92 -91.75
N ALA A 358 2.65 -6.99 -92.91
CA ALA A 358 1.97 -7.16 -94.18
C ALA A 358 1.25 -8.51 -94.26
N GLU A 359 1.89 -9.57 -93.77
CA GLU A 359 1.31 -10.92 -93.66
C GLU A 359 0.08 -10.93 -92.74
N ASN A 360 0.17 -10.29 -91.57
CA ASN A 360 -0.96 -10.13 -90.64
C ASN A 360 -2.13 -9.29 -91.19
N VAL A 361 -1.90 -8.38 -92.14
CA VAL A 361 -2.96 -7.57 -92.78
C VAL A 361 -3.56 -8.29 -93.99
N ILE A 362 -2.81 -9.18 -94.64
CA ILE A 362 -3.27 -9.96 -95.80
C ILE A 362 -3.99 -11.26 -95.37
N GLY A 363 -3.93 -11.64 -94.09
CA GLY A 363 -4.79 -12.69 -93.53
C GLY A 363 -4.42 -14.07 -94.05
N VAL A 364 -3.21 -14.53 -93.71
CA VAL A 364 -2.85 -15.95 -93.63
C VAL A 364 -2.25 -16.20 -92.26
#